data_AF-A0A379GDG4-F1
#
_entry.id   AF-A0A379GDG4-F1
#
_cell.length_a   1.000
_cell.length_b   1.000
_cell.length_c   1.000
_cell.angle_alpha   90.00
_cell.angle_beta   90.00
_cell.angle_gamma   90.00
#
_symmetry.space_group_name_H-M   'P 1'
#
loop_
_entity.id
_entity.type
_entity.pdbx_description
1 polymer ?
#
loop_
_entity_poly.entity_id
_entity_poly.type
_entity_poly.pdbx_seq_one_letter_code
_entity_poly.pdbx_strand_id
1 'polypeptide(L)'
;MTKINTIIGAISVAFGLLIIYLSRDMSMFDEYGVPGERFWPYGLAILFILLGIFQWIGVVVDKIKHVHQSVDLSSTAVKRAYGLGIFMLLYATGLYLFGFIVPSLLLIPIIMWVDE
;
A
#
# COMPACT_ATOMS: atom_id res chain seq x y z
N MET A 1 7.63 -16.87 5.83
CA MET A 1 8.22 -15.55 5.55
C MET A 1 8.44 -15.33 4.08
N THR A 2 9.40 -16.01 3.45
CA THR A 2 9.69 -15.94 2.00
C THR A 2 8.41 -16.08 1.15
N LYS A 3 7.61 -17.14 1.36
CA LYS A 3 6.34 -17.33 0.62
C LYS A 3 5.34 -16.18 0.81
N ILE A 4 5.19 -15.66 2.03
CA ILE A 4 4.24 -14.58 2.35
C ILE A 4 4.74 -13.25 1.78
N ASN A 5 6.03 -12.92 1.92
CA ASN A 5 6.61 -11.71 1.34
C ASN A 5 6.62 -11.76 -0.19
N THR A 6 6.78 -12.94 -0.80
CA THR A 6 6.59 -13.12 -2.24
C THR A 6 5.15 -12.87 -2.66
N ILE A 7 4.17 -13.37 -1.88
CA ILE A 7 2.73 -13.11 -2.13
C ILE A 7 2.41 -11.61 -1.98
N ILE A 8 2.90 -10.96 -0.93
CA ILE A 8 2.72 -9.51 -0.70
C ILE A 8 3.32 -8.71 -1.87
N GLY A 9 4.54 -9.04 -2.31
CA GLY A 9 5.15 -8.41 -3.48
C GLY A 9 4.31 -8.61 -4.75
N ALA A 10 3.76 -9.81 -4.97
CA ALA A 10 2.89 -10.10 -6.10
C ALA A 10 1.58 -9.30 -6.05
N ILE A 11 0.97 -9.20 -4.87
CA ILE A 11 -0.24 -8.42 -4.64
C ILE A 11 0.04 -6.94 -4.89
N SER A 12 1.14 -6.38 -4.39
CA SER A 12 1.50 -4.97 -4.61
C SER A 12 1.70 -4.65 -6.10
N VAL A 13 2.37 -5.53 -6.84
CA VAL A 13 2.52 -5.37 -8.31
C VAL A 13 1.16 -5.47 -9.01
N ALA A 14 0.32 -6.44 -8.63
CA ALA A 14 -1.01 -6.61 -9.20
C ALA A 14 -1.91 -5.40 -8.93
N PHE A 15 -1.87 -4.84 -7.73
CA PHE A 15 -2.59 -3.60 -7.38
C PHE A 15 -2.09 -2.41 -8.17
N GLY A 16 -0.77 -2.23 -8.33
CA GLY A 16 -0.24 -1.16 -9.17
C GLY A 16 -0.68 -1.29 -10.63
N LEU A 17 -0.66 -2.50 -11.19
CA LEU A 17 -1.18 -2.76 -12.55
C LEU A 17 -2.69 -2.48 -12.65
N LEU A 18 -3.47 -2.85 -11.63
CA LEU A 18 -4.90 -2.57 -11.56
C LEU A 18 -5.17 -1.06 -11.54
N ILE A 19 -4.41 -0.29 -10.77
CA ILE A 19 -4.54 1.18 -10.72
C ILE A 19 -4.23 1.79 -12.10
N ILE A 20 -3.18 1.31 -12.79
CA ILE A 20 -2.87 1.76 -14.16
C ILE A 20 -4.02 1.43 -15.11
N TYR A 21 -4.61 0.24 -14.99
CA TYR A 21 -5.71 -0.19 -15.83
C TYR A 21 -6.97 0.66 -15.60
N LEU A 22 -7.35 0.90 -14.33
CA LEU A 22 -8.53 1.69 -13.98
C LEU A 22 -8.37 3.18 -14.28
N SER A 23 -7.15 3.71 -14.24
CA SER A 23 -6.86 5.13 -14.53
C SER A 23 -6.57 5.41 -16.00
N ARG A 24 -6.64 4.41 -16.90
CA ARG A 24 -6.18 4.53 -18.30
C ARG A 24 -6.94 5.59 -19.11
N ASP A 25 -8.21 5.81 -18.79
CA ASP A 25 -9.13 6.67 -19.54
C ASP A 25 -9.11 8.13 -19.01
N MET A 26 -8.34 8.41 -17.95
CA MET A 26 -8.18 9.74 -17.37
C MET A 26 -7.03 10.53 -18.03
N SER A 27 -7.16 11.86 -18.09
CA SER A 27 -6.12 12.74 -18.62
C SER A 27 -4.91 12.80 -17.68
N MET A 28 -3.71 12.66 -18.24
CA MET A 28 -2.44 12.76 -17.48
C MET A 28 -2.01 14.21 -17.29
N PHE A 29 -2.23 15.03 -18.31
CA PHE A 29 -2.07 16.49 -18.28
C PHE A 29 -3.26 17.12 -19.00
N ASP A 30 -3.69 18.27 -18.50
CA ASP A 30 -4.71 19.09 -19.15
C ASP A 30 -4.11 19.98 -20.26
N GLU A 31 -4.93 20.68 -21.04
CA GLU A 31 -4.51 21.57 -22.15
C GLU A 31 -3.51 22.66 -21.71
N TYR A 32 -3.52 23.02 -20.43
CA TYR A 32 -2.59 23.99 -19.82
C TYR A 32 -1.31 23.38 -19.24
N GLY A 33 -1.07 22.07 -19.44
CA GLY A 33 0.09 21.34 -18.88
C GLY A 33 -0.01 21.07 -17.38
N VAL A 34 -1.19 21.27 -16.79
CA VAL A 34 -1.45 21.01 -15.37
C VAL A 34 -1.63 19.50 -15.15
N PRO A 35 -1.05 18.91 -14.09
CA PRO A 35 -1.26 17.49 -13.76
C PRO A 35 -2.75 17.16 -13.67
N GLY A 36 -3.19 16.26 -14.55
CA GLY A 36 -4.58 15.80 -14.60
C GLY A 36 -4.88 14.73 -13.55
N GLU A 37 -6.14 14.28 -13.52
CA GLU A 37 -6.65 13.31 -12.55
C GLU A 37 -5.86 12.00 -12.53
N ARG A 38 -5.24 11.62 -13.64
CA ARG A 38 -4.42 10.40 -13.76
C ARG A 38 -3.03 10.52 -13.13
N PHE A 39 -2.51 11.72 -12.94
CA PHE A 39 -1.12 11.93 -12.52
C PHE A 39 -0.80 11.24 -11.17
N TRP A 40 -1.67 11.44 -10.17
CA TRP A 40 -1.51 10.86 -8.85
C TRP A 40 -1.72 9.34 -8.81
N PRO A 41 -2.81 8.78 -9.35
CA PRO A 41 -2.98 7.33 -9.47
C PRO A 41 -1.82 6.65 -10.18
N TYR A 42 -1.32 7.25 -11.27
CA TYR A 42 -0.21 6.70 -12.04
C TYR A 42 1.10 6.70 -11.24
N GLY A 43 1.41 7.80 -10.54
CA GLY A 43 2.58 7.87 -9.65
C GLY A 43 2.52 6.85 -8.52
N LEU A 44 1.37 6.73 -7.85
CA LEU A 44 1.15 5.74 -6.79
C LEU A 44 1.26 4.30 -7.32
N ALA A 45 0.73 4.03 -8.51
CA ALA A 45 0.82 2.72 -9.12
C ALA A 45 2.27 2.30 -9.40
N ILE A 46 3.08 3.22 -9.93
CA ILE A 46 4.51 2.98 -10.16
C ILE A 46 5.22 2.68 -8.83
N LEU A 47 4.95 3.46 -7.78
CA LEU A 47 5.53 3.22 -6.46
C LEU A 47 5.15 1.84 -5.93
N PHE A 48 3.88 1.42 -6.07
CA PHE A 48 3.42 0.10 -5.66
C PHE A 48 4.16 -1.03 -6.40
N ILE A 49 4.36 -0.88 -7.71
CA ILE A 49 5.10 -1.85 -8.52
C ILE A 49 6.56 -1.91 -8.08
N LEU A 50 7.23 -0.76 -7.94
CA LEU A 50 8.64 -0.69 -7.52
C LEU A 50 8.84 -1.28 -6.13
N LEU A 51 7.99 -0.95 -5.17
CA LEU A 51 8.04 -1.51 -3.82
C LEU A 51 7.80 -3.02 -3.83
N GLY A 52 6.87 -3.52 -4.65
CA GLY A 52 6.65 -4.96 -4.83
C GLY A 52 7.87 -5.68 -5.42
N ILE A 53 8.55 -5.08 -6.40
CA ILE A 53 9.79 -5.60 -6.97
C ILE A 53 10.92 -5.58 -5.92
N PHE A 54 11.08 -4.48 -5.18
CA PHE A 54 12.09 -4.40 -4.11
C PHE A 54 11.81 -5.39 -2.99
N GLN A 55 10.54 -5.66 -2.66
CA GLN A 55 10.16 -6.71 -1.72
C GLN A 55 10.66 -8.08 -2.20
N TRP A 56 10.50 -8.40 -3.49
CA TRP A 56 11.02 -9.65 -4.06
C TRP A 56 12.54 -9.73 -4.04
N ILE A 57 13.23 -8.63 -4.37
CA ILE A 57 14.69 -8.56 -4.27
C ILE A 57 15.13 -8.78 -2.82
N GLY A 58 14.48 -8.11 -1.87
CA GLY A 58 14.70 -8.30 -0.44
C GLY A 58 14.53 -9.76 -0.04
N VAL A 59 13.46 -10.42 -0.48
CA VAL A 59 13.22 -11.85 -0.21
C VAL A 59 14.34 -12.74 -0.77
N VAL A 60 14.88 -12.45 -1.95
CA VAL A 60 15.99 -13.22 -2.53
C VAL A 60 17.28 -13.01 -1.73
N VAL A 61 17.62 -11.75 -1.41
CA VAL A 61 18.83 -11.41 -0.64
C VAL A 61 18.75 -11.97 0.79
N ASP A 62 17.59 -11.90 1.41
CA ASP A 62 17.34 -12.36 2.78
C ASP A 62 17.40 -13.89 2.85
N LYS A 63 16.91 -14.58 1.81
CA LYS A 63 17.05 -16.04 1.68
C LYS A 63 18.51 -16.49 1.52
N ILE A 64 19.37 -15.64 0.96
CA ILE A 64 20.81 -15.88 0.83
C ILE A 64 21.55 -15.61 2.15
N LYS A 65 21.13 -14.59 2.92
CA LYS A 65 21.81 -14.18 4.17
C LYS A 65 21.33 -14.89 5.44
N HIS A 66 20.05 -15.28 5.53
CA HIS A 66 19.39 -15.66 6.78
C HIS A 66 18.72 -17.04 6.74
N VAL A 67 19.37 -18.04 6.14
CA VAL A 67 18.87 -19.42 5.97
C VAL A 67 18.33 -20.06 7.28
N HIS A 68 18.66 -19.55 8.47
CA HIS A 68 18.28 -20.16 9.77
C HIS A 68 17.55 -19.24 10.78
N GLN A 69 17.05 -18.06 10.42
CA GLN A 69 16.27 -17.24 11.38
C GLN A 69 14.76 -17.37 11.18
N SER A 70 14.09 -17.94 12.20
CA SER A 70 12.64 -17.95 12.32
C SER A 70 12.14 -16.54 12.64
N VAL A 71 11.60 -15.84 11.64
CA VAL A 71 10.97 -14.53 11.88
C VAL A 71 9.57 -14.73 12.46
N ASP A 72 9.34 -14.10 13.61
CA ASP A 72 8.10 -14.20 14.36
C ASP A 72 7.03 -13.22 13.83
N LEU A 73 6.10 -13.77 13.05
CA LEU A 73 4.92 -13.08 12.51
C LEU A 73 3.84 -12.79 13.55
N SER A 74 3.95 -13.36 14.74
CA SER A 74 2.95 -13.20 15.79
C SER A 74 3.24 -12.03 16.74
N SER A 75 4.40 -11.37 16.54
CA SER A 75 4.82 -10.24 17.35
C SER A 75 3.79 -9.11 17.32
N THR A 76 3.67 -8.43 18.46
CA THR A 76 2.66 -7.39 18.68
C THR A 76 2.78 -6.26 17.65
N ALA A 77 4.00 -5.91 17.24
CA ALA A 77 4.27 -4.89 16.23
C ALA A 77 3.72 -5.28 14.84
N VAL A 78 3.90 -6.53 14.41
CA VAL A 78 3.41 -7.03 13.12
C VAL A 78 1.89 -7.07 13.09
N LYS A 79 1.25 -7.47 14.21
CA LYS A 79 -0.21 -7.45 14.34
C LYS A 79 -0.78 -6.04 14.28
N ARG A 80 -0.13 -5.05 14.93
CA ARG A 80 -0.51 -3.63 14.85
C ARG A 80 -0.43 -3.12 13.42
N ALA A 81 0.64 -3.45 12.68
CA ALA A 81 0.79 -3.06 11.27
C ALA A 81 -0.31 -3.65 10.37
N TYR A 82 -0.67 -4.93 10.54
CA TYR A 82 -1.81 -5.51 9.82
C TYR A 82 -3.15 -4.85 10.17
N GLY A 83 -3.36 -4.52 11.45
CA GLY A 83 -4.55 -3.79 11.91
C GLY A 83 -4.67 -2.41 11.26
N LEU A 84 -3.57 -1.64 11.23
CA LEU A 84 -3.51 -0.35 10.54
C LEU A 84 -3.79 -0.47 9.05
N GLY A 85 -3.27 -1.50 8.38
CA GLY A 85 -3.53 -1.73 6.95
C GLY A 85 -5.01 -1.96 6.65
N ILE A 86 -5.71 -2.75 7.47
CA ILE A 86 -7.16 -2.97 7.35
C ILE A 86 -7.92 -1.66 7.63
N PHE A 87 -7.50 -0.91 8.65
CA PHE A 87 -8.14 0.35 9.00
C PHE A 87 -7.99 1.41 7.89
N MET A 88 -6.85 1.45 7.20
CA MET A 88 -6.62 2.32 6.03
C MET A 88 -7.57 1.98 4.87
N LEU A 89 -7.91 0.71 4.65
CA LEU A 89 -8.91 0.32 3.66
C LEU A 89 -10.31 0.80 4.04
N LEU A 90 -10.67 0.72 5.31
CA LEU A 90 -11.95 1.25 5.82
C LEU A 90 -12.00 2.77 5.70
N TYR A 91 -10.90 3.46 5.97
CA TYR A 91 -10.78 4.90 5.78
C TYR A 91 -10.96 5.29 4.30
N ALA A 92 -10.30 4.59 3.37
CA ALA A 92 -10.46 4.84 1.93
C ALA A 92 -11.92 4.62 1.48
N THR A 93 -12.58 3.59 2.01
CA THR A 93 -14.01 3.35 1.75
C THR A 93 -14.88 4.45 2.35
N GLY A 94 -14.54 4.91 3.56
CA GLY A 94 -15.22 6.01 4.23
C GLY A 94 -15.08 7.34 3.48
N LEU A 95 -13.91 7.62 2.91
CA LEU A 95 -13.69 8.80 2.06
C LEU A 95 -14.63 8.81 0.84
N TYR A 96 -14.81 7.64 0.23
CA TYR A 96 -15.72 7.49 -0.90
C TYR A 96 -17.20 7.73 -0.52
N LEU A 97 -17.63 7.27 0.66
CA LEU A 97 -19.04 7.33 1.08
C LEU A 97 -19.42 8.63 1.81
N PHE A 98 -18.56 9.14 2.68
CA PHE A 98 -18.88 10.22 3.63
C PHE A 98 -18.07 11.51 3.38
N GLY A 99 -17.23 11.54 2.33
CA GLY A 99 -16.33 12.65 2.03
C GLY A 99 -15.14 12.72 3.00
N PHE A 100 -14.41 13.84 3.00
CA PHE A 100 -13.14 13.94 3.73
C PHE A 100 -13.27 14.09 5.25
N ILE A 101 -14.26 14.85 5.72
CA ILE A 101 -14.30 15.34 7.11
C ILE A 101 -14.56 14.21 8.11
N VAL A 102 -15.60 13.39 7.87
CA VAL A 102 -16.02 12.34 8.82
C VAL A 102 -14.95 11.24 8.97
N PRO A 103 -14.37 10.68 7.89
CA PRO A 103 -13.35 9.65 8.01
C PRO A 103 -12.05 10.19 8.63
N SER A 104 -11.67 11.43 8.34
CA SER A 104 -10.43 12.02 8.87
C SER A 104 -10.49 12.27 10.37
N LEU A 105 -11.66 12.70 10.88
CA LEU A 105 -11.89 12.86 12.32
C LEU A 105 -11.81 11.53 13.08
N LEU A 106 -12.13 10.41 12.43
CA LEU A 106 -11.99 9.07 13.01
C LEU A 106 -10.56 8.54 12.87
N LEU A 107 -9.88 8.84 11.76
CA LEU A 107 -8.54 8.34 11.47
C LEU A 107 -7.50 8.81 12.49
N ILE A 108 -7.45 10.13 12.74
CA ILE A 108 -6.43 10.76 13.59
C ILE A 108 -6.38 10.15 15.02
N PRO A 109 -7.49 10.07 15.78
CA PRO A 109 -7.45 9.51 17.12
C PRO A 109 -7.15 8.00 17.13
N ILE A 110 -7.57 7.26 16.09
CA ILE A 110 -7.32 5.82 16.01
C ILE A 110 -5.84 5.52 15.73
N ILE A 111 -5.19 6.30 14.85
CA ILE A 111 -3.74 6.16 14.63
C ILE A 111 -2.96 6.49 15.90
N MET A 112 -3.29 7.62 16.56
CA MET A 112 -2.64 8.02 17.80
C MET A 112 -2.74 6.95 18.90
N TRP A 113 -3.89 6.29 19.02
CA TRP A 113 -4.08 5.23 20.01
C TRP A 113 -3.32 3.93 19.69
N VAL A 114 -3.06 3.64 18.41
CA VAL A 114 -2.35 2.42 17.99
C VAL A 114 -0.83 2.56 18.11
N ASP A 115 -0.33 3.79 18.02
CA ASP A 115 1.09 4.12 18.18
C ASP A 115 1.54 4.19 19.66
N GLU A 116 0.60 4.27 20.62
CA GLU A 116 0.83 4.11 22.07
C GLU A 116 1.01 2.64 22.52
#